data_AF-A0A7J4I1Y1-F1
#
_entry.id   AF-A0A7J4I1Y1-F1
#
_cell.length_a   1.000
_cell.length_b   1.000
_cell.length_c   1.000
_cell.angle_alpha   90.00
_cell.angle_beta   90.00
_cell.angle_gamma   90.00
#
_symmetry.space_group_name_H-M   'P 1'
#
loop_
_entity.id
_entity.type
_entity.pdbx_description
1 polymer ?
#
loop_
_entity_poly.entity_id
_entity_poly.type
_entity_poly.pdbx_seq_one_letter_code
_entity_poly.pdbx_strand_id
1 'polypeptide(L)'
;MGGVLTHTIIGIVIALIVHFMHYKLEFSLAAFVGNLLPDALKFGITAIKQLTWKIFAVEQDGFYQFLAVHTSNYANWFSLGFFLFGATILLYHYHVIKKKKLFEYDELYVFLLIGIVMHLITDAIVIESNAWI
;
A
#
# COMPACT_ATOMS: atom_id res chain seq x y z
N MET A 1 18.41 -7.05 3.59
CA MET A 1 17.39 -6.43 2.72
C MET A 1 16.80 -5.24 3.44
N GLY A 2 17.27 -4.03 3.18
CA GLY A 2 16.72 -2.90 3.91
C GLY A 2 15.69 -2.07 3.16
N GLY A 3 15.27 -2.44 1.95
CA GLY A 3 14.01 -1.92 1.36
C GLY A 3 12.81 -2.26 2.25
N VAL A 4 12.41 -3.54 2.32
CA VAL A 4 11.24 -4.00 3.12
C VAL A 4 11.34 -3.62 4.60
N LEU A 5 12.55 -3.68 5.19
CA LEU A 5 12.74 -3.27 6.58
C LEU A 5 12.52 -1.76 6.76
N THR A 6 13.03 -0.93 5.84
CA THR A 6 12.80 0.52 5.83
C THR A 6 11.31 0.83 5.71
N HIS A 7 10.59 0.17 4.79
CA HIS A 7 9.14 0.36 4.68
C HIS A 7 8.42 -0.11 5.95
N THR A 8 8.85 -1.19 6.59
CA THR A 8 8.24 -1.64 7.85
C THR A 8 8.41 -0.60 8.95
N ILE A 9 9.62 -0.06 9.13
CA ILE A 9 9.91 0.98 10.14
C ILE A 9 9.11 2.24 9.84
N ILE A 10 9.15 2.73 8.60
CA ILE A 10 8.41 3.92 8.17
C ILE A 10 6.90 3.71 8.33
N GLY A 11 6.40 2.53 7.99
CA GLY A 11 5.01 2.14 8.18
C GLY A 11 4.60 2.23 9.64
N ILE A 12 5.41 1.72 10.57
CA ILE A 12 5.15 1.82 12.01
C ILE A 12 5.09 3.29 12.44
N VAL A 13 6.04 4.12 11.98
CA VAL A 13 6.07 5.55 12.30
C VAL A 13 4.80 6.26 11.80
N ILE A 14 4.39 6.00 10.56
CA ILE A 14 3.16 6.58 9.99
C ILE A 14 1.93 6.11 10.78
N ALA A 15 1.85 4.83 11.12
CA ALA A 15 0.74 4.27 11.87
C ALA A 15 0.61 4.93 13.26
N LEU A 16 1.75 5.17 13.93
CA LEU A 16 1.79 5.88 15.21
C LEU A 16 1.33 7.34 15.05
N ILE A 17 1.81 8.06 14.04
CA ILE A 17 1.38 9.45 13.75
C ILE A 17 -0.14 9.49 13.54
N VAL A 18 -0.67 8.63 12.67
CA VAL A 18 -2.11 8.54 12.40
C VAL A 18 -2.89 8.19 13.67
N HIS A 19 -2.34 7.29 14.51
CA HIS A 19 -2.95 6.90 15.77
C HIS A 19 -3.09 8.08 16.72
N PHE A 20 -2.02 8.85 16.93
CA PHE A 20 -2.05 9.99 17.84
C PHE A 20 -2.92 11.14 17.33
N MET A 21 -3.11 11.27 16.01
CA MET A 21 -3.99 12.29 15.44
C MET A 21 -5.48 11.96 15.56
N HIS A 22 -5.85 10.68 15.42
CA HIS A 22 -7.27 10.28 15.28
C HIS A 22 -7.77 9.38 16.42
N TYR A 23 -6.88 8.83 17.25
CA TYR A 23 -7.17 7.87 18.32
C TYR A 23 -7.98 6.65 17.86
N LYS A 24 -7.84 6.25 16.59
CA LYS A 24 -8.52 5.11 15.98
C LYS A 24 -7.50 4.15 15.39
N LEU A 25 -7.54 2.90 15.85
CA LEU A 25 -6.58 1.87 15.43
C LEU A 25 -6.77 1.48 13.96
N GLU A 26 -8.01 1.51 13.47
CA GLU A 26 -8.37 1.13 12.11
C GLU A 26 -7.68 2.02 11.07
N PHE A 27 -7.54 3.32 11.35
CA PHE A 27 -6.88 4.28 10.47
C PHE A 27 -5.36 4.09 10.48
N SER A 28 -4.79 3.85 11.65
CA SER A 28 -3.37 3.49 11.79
C SER A 28 -3.02 2.23 11.03
N LEU A 29 -3.87 1.19 11.14
CA LEU A 29 -3.70 -0.06 10.42
C LEU A 29 -3.88 0.14 8.92
N ALA A 30 -4.85 0.95 8.47
CA ALA A 30 -5.03 1.25 7.05
C ALA A 30 -3.78 1.92 6.46
N ALA A 31 -3.20 2.90 7.16
CA ALA A 31 -1.96 3.54 6.72
C ALA A 31 -0.75 2.59 6.75
N PHE A 32 -0.62 1.76 7.77
CA PHE A 32 0.42 0.74 7.86
C PHE A 32 0.34 -0.26 6.69
N VAL A 33 -0.85 -0.82 6.47
CA VAL A 33 -1.13 -1.78 5.40
C VAL A 33 -0.90 -1.12 4.05
N GLY A 34 -1.39 0.11 3.85
CA GLY A 34 -1.16 0.88 2.63
C GLY A 34 0.34 1.03 2.32
N ASN A 35 1.16 1.27 3.34
CA ASN A 35 2.60 1.40 3.16
C ASN A 35 3.31 0.05 2.87
N LEU A 36 2.76 -1.09 3.28
CA LEU A 36 3.34 -2.41 2.98
C LEU A 36 2.74 -3.07 1.73
N LEU A 37 1.59 -2.60 1.27
CA LEU A 37 0.84 -3.22 0.18
C LEU A 37 1.63 -3.29 -1.13
N PRO A 38 2.37 -2.25 -1.57
CA PRO A 38 3.17 -2.35 -2.79
C PRO A 38 4.23 -3.46 -2.72
N ASP A 39 4.94 -3.58 -1.59
CA ASP A 39 5.88 -4.66 -1.33
C ASP A 39 5.20 -6.04 -1.31
N ALA A 40 4.07 -6.14 -0.62
CA ALA A 40 3.31 -7.38 -0.53
C ALA A 40 2.83 -7.86 -1.90
N LEU A 41 2.43 -6.95 -2.80
CA LEU A 41 2.03 -7.31 -4.16
C LEU A 41 3.21 -7.80 -4.99
N LYS A 42 4.32 -7.04 -5.05
CA LYS A 42 5.47 -7.41 -5.91
C LYS A 42 6.17 -8.68 -5.42
N PHE A 43 6.48 -8.76 -4.12
CA PHE A 43 7.14 -9.93 -3.53
C PHE A 43 6.19 -11.10 -3.34
N GLY A 44 4.99 -10.86 -2.79
CA GLY A 44 4.05 -11.92 -2.44
C GLY A 44 3.51 -12.65 -3.67
N ILE A 45 3.04 -11.92 -4.69
CA ILE A 45 2.49 -12.56 -5.89
C ILE A 45 3.60 -13.33 -6.64
N THR A 46 4.79 -12.74 -6.76
CA THR A 46 5.91 -13.42 -7.45
C THR A 46 6.42 -14.63 -6.67
N ALA A 47 6.54 -14.54 -5.34
CA ALA A 47 6.92 -15.66 -4.48
C ALA A 47 5.94 -16.83 -4.60
N ILE A 48 4.63 -16.55 -4.62
CA ILE A 48 3.59 -17.57 -4.83
C ILE A 48 3.72 -18.19 -6.22
N LYS A 49 3.89 -17.38 -7.26
CA LYS A 49 4.06 -17.85 -8.64
C LYS A 49 5.28 -18.76 -8.80
N GLN A 50 6.39 -18.41 -8.16
CA GLN A 50 7.63 -19.18 -8.22
C GLN A 50 7.71 -20.32 -7.18
N LEU A 51 6.73 -20.43 -6.28
CA LEU A 51 6.74 -21.34 -5.13
C LEU A 51 8.03 -21.23 -4.30
N THR A 52 8.57 -20.02 -4.16
CA THR A 52 9.81 -19.76 -3.43
C THR A 52 9.68 -18.54 -2.53
N TRP A 53 10.21 -18.66 -1.33
CA TRP A 53 10.35 -17.54 -0.38
C TRP A 53 11.76 -16.94 -0.41
N LYS A 54 12.63 -17.42 -1.32
CA LYS A 54 13.97 -16.88 -1.49
C LYS A 54 13.89 -15.55 -2.22
N ILE A 55 13.96 -14.46 -1.46
CA ILE A 55 13.68 -13.11 -1.98
C ILE A 55 14.62 -12.73 -3.13
N PHE A 56 15.90 -13.12 -3.06
CA PHE A 56 16.85 -12.90 -4.16
C PHE A 56 16.44 -13.57 -5.47
N ALA A 57 15.81 -14.75 -5.42
CA ALA A 57 15.30 -15.43 -6.61
C ALA A 57 14.04 -14.73 -7.17
N VAL A 58 13.25 -14.11 -6.28
CA VAL A 58 12.05 -13.35 -6.63
C VAL A 58 12.41 -12.05 -7.36
N GLU A 59 13.39 -11.29 -6.86
CA GLU A 59 13.80 -10.00 -7.45
C GLU A 59 14.35 -10.12 -8.88
N GLN A 60 14.92 -11.28 -9.20
CA GLN A 60 15.45 -11.58 -10.53
C GLN A 60 14.38 -12.03 -11.54
N ASP A 61 13.14 -12.27 -11.11
CA ASP A 61 12.05 -12.67 -12.02
C ASP A 61 11.60 -11.50 -12.88
N GLY A 62 11.38 -11.74 -14.17
CA GLY A 62 10.79 -10.73 -15.06
C GLY A 62 9.40 -10.28 -14.61
N PHE A 63 8.63 -11.14 -13.92
CA PHE A 63 7.31 -10.76 -13.39
C PHE A 63 7.40 -9.89 -12.15
N TYR A 64 8.43 -10.06 -11.32
CA TYR A 64 8.70 -9.12 -10.23
C TYR A 64 8.96 -7.73 -10.79
N GLN A 65 9.81 -7.62 -11.82
CA GLN A 65 10.11 -6.34 -12.46
C GLN A 65 8.87 -5.70 -13.09
N PHE A 66 8.03 -6.51 -13.74
CA PHE A 66 6.72 -6.06 -14.23
C PHE A 66 5.86 -5.51 -13.09
N LEU A 67 5.69 -6.25 -11.99
CA LEU A 67 4.89 -5.79 -10.86
C LEU A 67 5.49 -4.54 -10.21
N ALA A 68 6.80 -4.48 -10.02
CA ALA A 68 7.50 -3.33 -9.44
C ALA A 68 7.18 -2.04 -10.20
N VAL A 69 7.25 -2.04 -11.53
CA VAL A 69 6.88 -0.88 -12.36
C VAL A 69 5.43 -0.44 -12.13
N HIS A 70 4.50 -1.40 -11.96
CA HIS A 70 3.09 -1.08 -11.75
C HIS A 70 2.80 -0.62 -10.33
N THR A 71 3.43 -1.24 -9.33
CA THR A 71 3.25 -0.90 -7.91
C THR A 71 4.00 0.35 -7.50
N SER A 72 5.00 0.80 -8.26
CA SER A 72 5.72 2.06 -8.00
C SER A 72 5.10 3.26 -8.72
N ASN A 73 4.00 3.07 -9.46
CA ASN A 73 3.34 4.15 -10.21
C ASN A 73 2.14 4.74 -9.46
N TYR A 74 2.24 6.02 -9.10
CA TYR A 74 1.16 6.77 -8.43
C TYR A 74 -0.18 6.69 -9.18
N ALA A 75 -0.18 6.78 -10.50
CA ALA A 75 -1.40 6.80 -11.31
C ALA A 75 -2.19 5.50 -11.18
N ASN A 76 -1.52 4.35 -11.04
CA ASN A 76 -2.18 3.07 -10.85
C ASN A 76 -2.91 3.01 -9.50
N TRP A 77 -2.30 3.52 -8.44
CA TRP A 77 -2.89 3.54 -7.11
C TRP A 77 -4.06 4.52 -7.00
N PHE A 78 -3.95 5.71 -7.59
CA PHE A 78 -5.08 6.64 -7.65
C PHE A 78 -6.22 6.10 -8.50
N SER A 79 -5.93 5.42 -9.61
CA SER A 79 -6.95 4.76 -10.44
C SER A 79 -7.68 3.65 -9.67
N LEU A 80 -6.94 2.82 -8.93
CA LEU A 80 -7.51 1.81 -8.06
C LEU A 80 -8.35 2.44 -6.92
N GLY A 81 -7.85 3.50 -6.29
CA GLY A 81 -8.58 4.25 -5.26
C GLY A 81 -9.88 4.84 -5.78
N PHE A 82 -9.86 5.44 -6.97
CA PHE A 82 -11.06 5.97 -7.62
C PHE A 82 -12.07 4.86 -7.93
N PHE A 83 -11.59 3.70 -8.41
CA PHE A 83 -12.43 2.54 -8.64
C PHE A 83 -13.11 2.04 -7.35
N LEU A 84 -12.35 1.89 -6.26
CA LEU A 84 -12.89 1.44 -4.97
C LEU A 84 -13.90 2.44 -4.39
N PHE A 85 -13.60 3.73 -4.48
CA PHE A 85 -14.53 4.80 -4.09
C PHE A 85 -15.83 4.75 -4.90
N GLY A 86 -15.74 4.65 -6.23
CA GLY A 86 -16.90 4.50 -7.11
C GLY A 86 -17.73 3.25 -6.80
N ALA A 87 -17.07 2.11 -6.54
CA ALA A 87 -17.74 0.88 -6.13
C ALA A 87 -18.48 1.05 -4.79
N THR A 88 -17.91 1.80 -3.85
CA THR A 88 -18.50 2.04 -2.53
C THR A 88 -19.72 2.96 -2.62
N ILE A 89 -19.65 4.00 -3.46
CA ILE A 89 -20.82 4.84 -3.81
C ILE A 89 -21.93 3.99 -4.45
N LEU A 90 -21.58 3.09 -5.37
CA LEU A 90 -22.54 2.21 -6.01
C LEU A 90 -23.22 1.28 -5.00
N LEU A 91 -22.46 0.68 -4.08
CA LEU A 91 -23.00 -0.13 -2.98
C LEU A 91 -23.93 0.69 -2.07
N TYR A 92 -23.61 1.95 -1.82
CA TYR A 92 -24.48 2.87 -1.08
C TYR A 92 -25.78 3.16 -1.86
N HIS A 93 -25.68 3.44 -3.16
CA HIS A 93 -26.83 3.69 -4.03
C HIS A 93 -27.81 2.51 -4.05
N TYR A 94 -27.30 1.28 -4.09
CA TYR A 94 -28.10 0.06 -3.99
C TYR A 94 -28.52 -0.30 -2.57
N HIS A 95 -28.32 0.59 -1.59
CA HIS A 95 -28.71 0.42 -0.18
C HIS A 95 -28.06 -0.81 0.50
N VAL A 96 -26.98 -1.35 -0.08
CA VAL A 96 -26.22 -2.47 0.51
C VAL A 96 -25.47 -2.00 1.75
N ILE A 97 -24.98 -0.75 1.74
CA ILE A 97 -24.31 -0.13 2.87
C ILE A 97 -25.03 1.14 3.34
N LYS A 98 -24.96 1.42 4.64
CA LYS A 98 -25.53 2.64 5.25
C LYS A 98 -24.58 3.82 5.06
N LYS A 99 -25.12 5.05 5.02
CA LYS A 99 -24.35 6.30 4.90
C LYS A 99 -23.19 6.41 5.91
N LYS A 100 -23.40 6.01 7.16
CA LYS A 100 -22.33 6.00 8.19
C LYS A 100 -21.14 5.12 7.79
N LYS A 101 -21.41 3.93 7.25
CA LYS A 101 -20.37 2.99 6.81
C LYS A 101 -19.65 3.47 5.55
N LEU A 102 -20.35 4.18 4.65
CA LEU A 102 -19.73 4.82 3.49
C LEU A 102 -18.60 5.77 3.94
N PHE A 103 -18.89 6.68 4.87
CA PHE A 103 -17.86 7.60 5.39
C PHE A 103 -16.70 6.88 6.08
N GLU A 104 -16.99 5.83 6.87
CA GLU A 104 -15.94 5.03 7.51
C GLU A 104 -15.02 4.36 6.46
N TYR A 105 -15.58 3.84 5.36
CA TYR A 105 -14.78 3.28 4.27
C TYR A 105 -13.99 4.33 3.51
N ASP A 106 -14.58 5.48 3.22
CA ASP A 106 -13.91 6.58 2.55
C ASP A 106 -12.70 7.08 3.38
N GLU A 107 -12.87 7.25 4.70
CA GLU A 107 -11.78 7.60 5.61
C GLU A 107 -10.68 6.51 5.60
N LEU A 108 -11.05 5.23 5.65
CA LEU A 108 -10.08 4.13 5.56
C LEU A 108 -9.30 4.12 4.24
N TYR A 109 -9.97 4.39 3.11
CA TYR A 109 -9.31 4.48 1.81
C TYR A 109 -8.33 5.65 1.75
N VAL A 110 -8.68 6.79 2.36
CA VAL A 110 -7.76 7.94 2.46
C VAL A 110 -6.50 7.55 3.24
N PHE A 111 -6.62 6.92 4.40
CA PHE A 111 -5.43 6.50 5.18
C PHE A 111 -4.61 5.43 4.47
N LEU A 112 -5.27 4.49 3.78
CA LEU A 112 -4.60 3.50 2.95
C LEU A 112 -3.81 4.15 1.81
N LEU A 113 -4.39 5.14 1.11
CA LEU A 113 -3.70 5.91 0.08
C LEU A 113 -2.55 6.74 0.65
N ILE A 114 -2.69 7.33 1.83
CA ILE A 114 -1.59 8.03 2.52
C ILE A 114 -0.42 7.05 2.75
N GLY A 115 -0.72 5.85 3.25
CA GLY A 115 0.29 4.80 3.42
C GLY A 115 1.01 4.45 2.12
N ILE A 116 0.27 4.24 1.03
CA ILE A 116 0.85 3.95 -0.29
C ILE A 116 1.72 5.12 -0.78
N VAL A 117 1.23 6.36 -0.68
CA VAL A 117 2.00 7.54 -1.10
C VAL A 117 3.30 7.64 -0.33
N MET A 118 3.28 7.37 0.97
CA MET A 118 4.49 7.35 1.79
C MET A 118 5.44 6.23 1.41
N HIS A 119 4.94 5.05 1.03
CA HIS A 119 5.77 3.98 0.46
C HIS A 119 6.50 4.47 -0.80
N LEU A 120 5.77 5.08 -1.73
CA LEU A 120 6.32 5.57 -3.00
C LEU A 120 7.31 6.72 -2.82
N ILE A 121 7.05 7.63 -1.88
CA ILE A 121 8.01 8.68 -1.50
C ILE A 121 9.27 8.07 -0.91
N THR A 122 9.11 7.06 -0.05
CA THR A 122 10.25 6.33 0.52
C THR A 122 11.07 5.69 -0.59
N ASP A 123 10.42 4.98 -1.51
CA ASP A 123 11.07 4.40 -2.69
C ASP A 123 11.83 5.47 -3.49
N ALA A 124 11.21 6.60 -3.79
CA ALA A 124 11.86 7.68 -4.54
C ALA A 124 13.13 8.19 -3.82
N ILE A 125 13.03 8.50 -2.53
CA ILE A 125 14.17 8.99 -1.73
C ILE A 125 15.28 7.94 -1.63
N VAL A 126 14.89 6.68 -1.44
CA VAL A 126 15.80 5.58 -1.17
C VAL A 126 16.49 5.05 -2.44
N ILE A 127 15.77 5.01 -3.56
CA ILE A 127 16.29 4.63 -4.87
C ILE A 127 17.19 5.74 -5.44
N GLU A 128 16.81 7.01 -5.30
CA GLU A 128 17.62 8.15 -5.78
C GLU A 128 18.90 8.36 -4.95
N SER A 129 18.95 7.85 -3.71
CA SER A 129 20.12 8.00 -2.82
C SER A 129 21.17 6.87 -2.95
N ASN A 130 21.06 5.97 -3.94
CA ASN A 130 21.97 4.81 -4.13
C ASN A 130 22.12 3.89 -2.90
N ALA A 131 21.25 3.98 -1.89
CA ALA A 131 21.46 3.32 -0.59
C ALA A 131 21.36 1.78 -0.60
N TRP A 132 21.06 1.17 -1.76
CA TRP A 132 20.83 -0.28 -1.90
C TRP A 132 21.57 -0.92 -3.08
N ILE A 133 22.47 -0.20 -3.75
CA ILE A 133 23.45 -0.80 -4.67
C ILE A 133 24.68 -1.22 -3.88
#